data_AF-A0A1M4YTE3-F1
#
_entry.id   AF-A0A1M4YTE3-F1
#
_cell.length_a   1.000
_cell.length_b   1.000
_cell.length_c   1.000
_cell.angle_alpha   90.00
_cell.angle_beta   90.00
_cell.angle_gamma   90.00
#
_symmetry.space_group_name_H-M   'P 1'
#
loop_
_entity.id
_entity.type
_entity.pdbx_description
1 polymer ?
#
loop_
_entity_poly.entity_id
_entity_poly.type
_entity_poly.pdbx_seq_one_letter_code
_entity_poly.pdbx_strand_id
1 'polypeptide(L)'
;MQAIIFDLDGTIYQTEKVAVPAFRATFEWLKDQGLYQGKIPADQVFEQQFGLTGAEFWSRLLPDANEEVRQLADQQLLKEEIKWINQGAGACYPGVVETLNKLKDQGYQLLIASNGLEAYVEHVLHSEEILSLFTGIYTASRYQTTSKTELVKRCLDDHHIQSGMMVGDRRSDIVAGKENYLLSIGCRYTGFRSFSALDELEQADHLIYEFPELLHVLERN
;
A
#
# COMPACT_ATOMS: atom_id res chain seq x y z
N MET A 1 18.86 15.03 -7.29
CA MET A 1 18.80 13.73 -6.61
C MET A 1 17.53 13.06 -7.09
N GLN A 2 17.60 11.82 -7.57
CA GLN A 2 16.41 11.13 -8.06
C GLN A 2 15.69 10.48 -6.87
N ALA A 3 14.38 10.63 -6.82
CA ALA A 3 13.55 10.02 -5.80
C ALA A 3 12.76 8.84 -6.36
N ILE A 4 12.51 7.84 -5.52
CA ILE A 4 11.62 6.73 -5.82
C ILE A 4 10.55 6.71 -4.73
N ILE A 5 9.32 6.92 -5.15
CA ILE A 5 8.14 6.90 -4.29
C ILE A 5 7.48 5.55 -4.49
N PHE A 6 7.29 4.81 -3.41
CA PHE A 6 6.70 3.49 -3.42
C PHE A 6 5.31 3.53 -2.79
N ASP A 7 4.35 2.84 -3.40
CA ASP A 7 3.24 2.29 -2.62
C ASP A 7 3.75 1.15 -1.70
N LEU A 8 2.94 0.78 -0.71
CA LEU A 8 3.30 -0.27 0.25
C LEU A 8 2.61 -1.60 -0.08
N ASP A 9 1.29 -1.58 -0.18
CA ASP A 9 0.45 -2.77 -0.10
C ASP A 9 0.30 -3.39 -1.49
N GLY A 10 0.83 -4.60 -1.71
CA GLY A 10 0.90 -5.18 -3.06
C GLY A 10 2.14 -4.75 -3.86
N THR A 11 2.92 -3.80 -3.33
CA THR A 11 4.16 -3.31 -3.95
C THR A 11 5.39 -3.75 -3.16
N ILE A 12 5.53 -3.36 -1.90
CA ILE A 12 6.63 -3.75 -1.00
C ILE A 12 6.21 -4.98 -0.18
N TYR A 13 4.96 -5.03 0.25
CA TYR A 13 4.47 -5.95 1.28
C TYR A 13 3.33 -6.84 0.79
N GLN A 14 3.36 -8.12 1.18
CA GLN A 14 2.31 -9.11 0.92
C GLN A 14 1.15 -8.94 1.90
N THR A 15 0.42 -7.83 1.75
CA THR A 15 -0.61 -7.36 2.67
C THR A 15 -1.73 -8.36 2.89
N GLU A 16 -2.06 -9.19 1.90
CA GLU A 16 -3.12 -10.18 2.03
C GLU A 16 -2.87 -11.18 3.16
N LYS A 17 -1.61 -11.46 3.49
CA LYS A 17 -1.25 -12.39 4.57
C LYS A 17 -1.62 -11.86 5.96
N VAL A 18 -1.73 -10.54 6.09
CA VAL A 18 -2.07 -9.84 7.33
C VAL A 18 -3.52 -9.38 7.31
N ALA A 19 -3.92 -8.66 6.25
CA ALA A 19 -5.19 -7.98 6.20
C ALA A 19 -6.37 -8.96 6.07
N VAL A 20 -6.25 -10.04 5.28
CA VAL A 20 -7.35 -11.02 5.14
C VAL A 20 -7.74 -11.66 6.48
N PRO A 21 -6.82 -12.24 7.28
CA PRO A 21 -7.19 -12.77 8.59
C PRO A 21 -7.59 -11.66 9.58
N ALA A 22 -7.04 -10.45 9.47
CA ALA A 22 -7.46 -9.30 10.28
C ALA A 22 -8.91 -8.87 10.00
N PHE A 23 -9.33 -8.88 8.73
CA PHE A 23 -10.72 -8.60 8.35
C PHE A 23 -11.66 -9.65 8.91
N ARG A 24 -11.33 -10.93 8.78
CA ARG A 24 -12.15 -12.01 9.35
C ARG A 24 -12.35 -11.80 10.85
N ALA A 25 -11.27 -11.56 11.60
CA ALA A 25 -11.34 -11.29 13.03
C ALA A 25 -12.14 -10.02 13.36
N THR A 26 -12.02 -8.97 12.54
CA THR A 26 -12.79 -7.73 12.70
C THR A 26 -14.29 -7.96 12.49
N PHE A 27 -14.67 -8.71 11.46
CA PHE A 27 -16.06 -9.06 11.20
C PHE A 27 -16.64 -10.00 12.27
N GLU A 28 -15.84 -10.94 12.80
CA GLU A 28 -16.23 -11.75 13.97
C GLU A 28 -16.48 -10.85 15.17
N TRP A 29 -15.57 -9.94 15.47
CA TRP A 29 -15.73 -8.98 16.56
C TRP A 29 -16.98 -8.10 16.39
N LEU A 30 -17.23 -7.56 15.19
CA LEU A 30 -18.44 -6.78 14.90
C LEU A 30 -19.73 -7.57 15.16
N LYS A 31 -19.73 -8.88 14.87
CA LYS A 31 -20.87 -9.76 15.18
C LYS A 31 -21.04 -9.95 16.67
N ASP A 32 -19.95 -10.18 17.39
CA ASP A 32 -19.99 -10.34 18.85
C ASP A 32 -20.46 -9.06 19.56
N GLN A 33 -20.15 -7.88 19.01
CA GLN A 33 -20.66 -6.60 19.50
C GLN A 33 -22.12 -6.31 19.07
N GLY A 34 -22.73 -7.16 18.25
CA GLY A 34 -24.07 -6.93 17.70
C GLY A 34 -24.14 -5.80 16.66
N LEU A 35 -23.00 -5.33 16.15
CA LEU A 35 -22.87 -4.25 15.18
C LEU A 35 -22.95 -4.73 13.72
N TYR A 36 -22.87 -6.05 13.51
CA TYR A 36 -23.03 -6.67 12.20
C TYR A 36 -23.83 -7.98 12.33
N GLN A 37 -24.83 -8.19 11.46
CA GLN A 37 -25.66 -9.39 11.47
C GLN A 37 -25.49 -10.25 10.20
N GLY A 38 -24.71 -9.76 9.23
CA GLY A 38 -24.50 -10.46 7.96
C GLY A 38 -23.59 -11.68 8.06
N LYS A 39 -23.39 -12.30 6.90
CA LYS A 39 -22.33 -13.30 6.72
C LYS A 39 -21.00 -12.59 6.53
N ILE A 40 -19.96 -13.08 7.19
CA ILE A 40 -18.60 -12.57 6.99
C ILE A 40 -18.28 -12.70 5.48
N PRO A 41 -17.82 -11.62 4.82
CA PRO A 41 -17.45 -11.69 3.42
C PRO A 41 -16.37 -12.75 3.16
N ALA A 42 -16.36 -13.32 1.95
CA ALA A 42 -15.29 -14.23 1.54
C ALA A 42 -13.98 -13.46 1.32
N ASP A 43 -12.83 -14.13 1.42
CA ASP A 43 -11.51 -13.50 1.29
C ASP A 43 -11.35 -12.69 0.00
N GLN A 44 -11.87 -13.21 -1.10
CA GLN A 44 -11.86 -12.54 -2.41
C GLN A 44 -12.56 -11.18 -2.38
N VAL A 45 -13.59 -11.01 -1.54
CA VAL A 45 -14.29 -9.74 -1.38
C VAL A 45 -13.40 -8.72 -0.67
N PHE A 46 -12.65 -9.16 0.36
CA PHE A 46 -11.68 -8.30 1.04
C PHE A 46 -10.54 -7.88 0.11
N GLU A 47 -9.99 -8.84 -0.63
CA GLU A 47 -8.87 -8.62 -1.54
C GLU A 47 -9.18 -7.61 -2.64
N GLN A 48 -10.43 -7.61 -3.14
CA GLN A 48 -10.91 -6.62 -4.12
C GLN A 48 -10.94 -5.18 -3.59
N GLN A 49 -10.84 -4.99 -2.27
CA GLN A 49 -10.85 -3.67 -1.65
C GLN A 49 -9.46 -3.14 -1.31
N PHE A 50 -8.40 -3.92 -1.51
CA PHE A 50 -7.04 -3.41 -1.33
C PHE A 50 -6.80 -2.19 -2.21
N GLY A 51 -5.85 -1.34 -1.85
CA GLY A 51 -5.56 -0.09 -2.55
C GLY A 51 -6.61 1.03 -2.40
N LEU A 52 -7.83 0.74 -1.89
CA LEU A 52 -8.81 1.78 -1.56
C LEU A 52 -8.41 2.54 -0.29
N THR A 53 -8.96 3.74 -0.13
CA THR A 53 -8.89 4.44 1.16
C THR A 53 -9.78 3.75 2.20
N GLY A 54 -9.47 3.92 3.49
CA GLY A 54 -10.29 3.33 4.58
C GLY A 54 -11.77 3.72 4.52
N ALA A 55 -12.08 4.97 4.15
CA ALA A 55 -13.46 5.44 3.99
C ALA A 55 -14.19 4.71 2.84
N GLU A 56 -13.57 4.61 1.66
CA GLU A 56 -14.15 3.89 0.52
C GLU A 56 -14.30 2.41 0.82
N PHE A 57 -13.28 1.81 1.42
CA PHE A 57 -13.24 0.42 1.86
C PHE A 57 -14.45 0.07 2.76
N TRP A 58 -14.65 0.81 3.86
CA TRP A 58 -15.75 0.53 4.79
C TRP A 58 -17.12 0.87 4.22
N SER A 59 -17.20 1.85 3.32
CA SER A 59 -18.46 2.17 2.62
C SER A 59 -18.95 1.00 1.75
N ARG A 60 -18.02 0.19 1.20
CA ARG A 60 -18.34 -0.98 0.37
C ARG A 60 -18.64 -2.22 1.19
N LEU A 61 -17.87 -2.44 2.26
CA LEU A 61 -18.03 -3.64 3.09
C LEU A 61 -19.17 -3.53 4.12
N LEU A 62 -19.46 -2.32 4.59
CA LEU A 62 -20.51 -2.02 5.56
C LEU A 62 -21.41 -0.88 5.01
N PRO A 63 -22.11 -1.11 3.88
CA PRO A 63 -22.88 -0.06 3.20
C PRO A 63 -24.04 0.46 4.05
N ASP A 64 -24.65 -0.40 4.86
CA ASP A 64 -25.79 -0.06 5.72
C ASP A 64 -25.38 0.44 7.11
N ALA A 65 -24.09 0.37 7.46
CA ALA A 65 -23.60 0.83 8.74
C ALA A 65 -23.49 2.36 8.79
N ASN A 66 -23.70 2.93 9.98
CA ASN A 66 -23.40 4.33 10.23
C ASN A 66 -21.89 4.57 10.36
N GLU A 67 -21.50 5.85 10.39
CA GLU A 67 -20.09 6.24 10.45
C GLU A 67 -19.38 5.77 11.73
N GLU A 68 -20.08 5.80 12.88
CA GLU A 68 -19.52 5.33 14.15
C GLU A 68 -19.11 3.85 14.09
N VAL A 69 -19.94 3.00 13.48
CA VAL A 69 -19.64 1.57 13.30
C VAL A 69 -18.47 1.38 12.34
N ARG A 70 -18.38 2.17 11.27
CA ARG A 70 -17.24 2.10 10.33
C ARG A 70 -15.93 2.52 11.01
N GLN A 71 -15.95 3.55 11.85
CA GLN A 71 -14.79 3.96 12.63
C GLN A 71 -14.37 2.89 13.65
N LEU A 72 -15.32 2.25 14.32
CA LEU A 72 -15.03 1.13 15.22
C LEU A 72 -14.43 -0.07 14.47
N ALA A 73 -14.95 -0.37 13.28
CA ALA A 73 -14.42 -1.42 12.42
C ALA A 73 -12.98 -1.11 11.98
N ASP A 74 -12.70 0.13 11.58
CA ASP A 74 -11.37 0.59 11.18
C ASP A 74 -10.35 0.49 12.33
N GLN A 75 -10.74 0.92 13.54
CA GLN A 75 -9.91 0.79 14.74
C GLN A 75 -9.66 -0.67 15.13
N GLN A 76 -10.68 -1.53 14.99
CA GLN A 76 -10.53 -2.95 15.29
C GLN A 76 -9.65 -3.65 14.26
N LEU A 77 -9.79 -3.30 12.98
CA LEU A 77 -8.93 -3.80 11.91
C LEU A 77 -7.47 -3.50 12.20
N LEU A 78 -7.14 -2.24 12.49
CA LEU A 78 -5.76 -1.85 12.80
C LEU A 78 -5.17 -2.67 13.95
N LYS A 79 -5.96 -2.93 15.00
CA LYS A 79 -5.52 -3.78 16.14
C LYS A 79 -5.22 -5.21 15.69
N GLU A 80 -6.07 -5.80 14.86
CA GLU A 80 -5.86 -7.16 14.36
C GLU A 80 -4.68 -7.22 13.38
N GLU A 81 -4.52 -6.23 12.49
CA GLU A 81 -3.38 -6.14 11.57
C GLU A 81 -2.06 -6.08 12.34
N ILE A 82 -1.94 -5.18 13.31
CA ILE A 82 -0.75 -5.07 14.17
C ILE A 82 -0.47 -6.40 14.90
N LYS A 83 -1.53 -7.06 15.40
CA LYS A 83 -1.41 -8.37 16.06
C LYS A 83 -0.87 -9.43 15.10
N TRP A 84 -1.37 -9.53 13.88
CA TRP A 84 -0.89 -10.48 12.87
C TRP A 84 0.54 -10.17 12.41
N ILE A 85 0.90 -8.89 12.26
CA ILE A 85 2.28 -8.47 11.96
C ILE A 85 3.23 -8.91 13.07
N ASN A 86 2.88 -8.66 14.34
CA ASN A 86 3.69 -9.08 15.50
C ASN A 86 3.83 -10.60 15.64
N GLN A 87 2.94 -11.38 15.01
CA GLN A 87 3.01 -12.84 14.95
C GLN A 87 3.84 -13.35 13.76
N GLY A 88 4.37 -12.45 12.92
CA GLY A 88 5.18 -12.79 11.76
C GLY A 88 4.37 -13.32 10.57
N ALA A 89 3.10 -12.92 10.45
CA ALA A 89 2.23 -13.42 9.38
C ALA A 89 2.55 -12.80 8.01
N GLY A 90 3.00 -11.54 7.98
CA GLY A 90 3.34 -10.86 6.73
C GLY A 90 4.79 -11.04 6.32
N ALA A 91 5.10 -10.53 5.12
CA ALA A 91 6.44 -10.53 4.56
C ALA A 91 6.53 -9.54 3.40
N CYS A 92 7.69 -8.92 3.21
CA CYS A 92 8.03 -8.29 1.95
C CYS A 92 8.00 -9.27 0.75
N TYR A 93 7.81 -8.77 -0.47
CA TYR A 93 8.03 -9.57 -1.68
C TYR A 93 9.50 -9.97 -1.83
N PRO A 94 9.81 -11.10 -2.50
CA PRO A 94 11.20 -11.53 -2.70
C PRO A 94 12.06 -10.45 -3.33
N GLY A 95 13.25 -10.24 -2.75
CA GLY A 95 14.22 -9.26 -3.24
C GLY A 95 13.94 -7.80 -2.86
N VAL A 96 12.82 -7.48 -2.20
CA VAL A 96 12.49 -6.11 -1.79
C VAL A 96 13.54 -5.52 -0.87
N VAL A 97 13.84 -6.17 0.25
CA VAL A 97 14.80 -5.65 1.25
C VAL A 97 16.18 -5.44 0.63
N GLU A 98 16.69 -6.40 -0.14
CA GLU A 98 17.99 -6.28 -0.81
C GLU A 98 18.00 -5.15 -1.83
N THR A 99 16.94 -5.01 -2.62
CA THR A 99 16.84 -3.98 -3.66
C THR A 99 16.74 -2.59 -3.03
N LEU A 100 15.92 -2.40 -2.00
CA LEU A 100 15.81 -1.11 -1.30
C LEU A 100 17.16 -0.67 -0.70
N ASN A 101 17.93 -1.59 -0.12
CA ASN A 101 19.28 -1.29 0.37
C ASN A 101 20.21 -0.86 -0.76
N LYS A 102 20.24 -1.58 -1.89
CA LYS A 102 21.05 -1.20 -3.06
C LYS A 102 20.68 0.18 -3.59
N LEU A 103 19.38 0.50 -3.68
CA LEU A 103 18.91 1.82 -4.10
C LEU A 103 19.37 2.91 -3.13
N LYS A 104 19.30 2.65 -1.83
CA LYS A 104 19.79 3.58 -0.82
C LYS A 104 21.29 3.82 -0.93
N ASP A 105 22.08 2.76 -1.13
CA ASP A 105 23.53 2.82 -1.32
C ASP A 105 23.93 3.58 -2.59
N GLN A 106 23.10 3.52 -3.64
CA GLN A 106 23.25 4.31 -4.87
C GLN A 106 22.86 5.79 -4.70
N GLY A 107 22.37 6.19 -3.52
CA GLY A 107 22.03 7.58 -3.21
C GLY A 107 20.62 8.00 -3.61
N TYR A 108 19.73 7.05 -3.94
CA TYR A 108 18.32 7.35 -4.18
C TYR A 108 17.61 7.78 -2.90
N GLN A 109 16.71 8.75 -3.04
CA GLN A 109 15.78 9.10 -1.98
C GLN A 109 14.55 8.22 -2.06
N LEU A 110 14.35 7.35 -1.07
CA LEU A 110 13.22 6.41 -1.03
C LEU A 110 12.11 7.01 -0.16
N LEU A 111 10.88 7.01 -0.66
CA LEU A 111 9.71 7.56 0.04
C LEU A 111 8.53 6.58 -0.05
N ILE A 112 7.63 6.61 0.92
CA ILE A 112 6.35 5.87 0.88
C ILE A 112 5.20 6.84 0.57
N ALA A 113 4.30 6.44 -0.31
CA ALA A 113 2.99 7.07 -0.52
C ALA A 113 1.90 5.99 -0.47
N SER A 114 1.29 5.77 0.69
CA SER A 114 0.31 4.70 0.94
C SER A 114 -1.10 5.23 1.23
N ASN A 115 -2.14 4.46 0.86
CA ASN A 115 -3.52 4.74 1.26
C ASN A 115 -3.87 4.18 2.65
N GLY A 116 -2.98 3.37 3.23
CA GLY A 116 -3.16 2.76 4.54
C GLY A 116 -3.14 3.76 5.71
N LEU A 117 -3.50 3.25 6.88
CA LEU A 117 -3.39 3.98 8.14
C LEU A 117 -1.90 4.21 8.48
N GLU A 118 -1.54 5.41 8.95
CA GLU A 118 -0.16 5.74 9.34
C GLU A 118 0.43 4.72 10.31
N ALA A 119 -0.32 4.37 11.36
CA ALA A 119 0.11 3.38 12.34
C ALA A 119 0.34 1.99 11.74
N TYR A 120 -0.47 1.58 10.76
CA TYR A 120 -0.27 0.30 10.05
C TYR A 120 1.01 0.35 9.20
N VAL A 121 1.17 1.40 8.39
CA VAL A 121 2.33 1.58 7.51
C VAL A 121 3.63 1.59 8.30
N GLU A 122 3.70 2.38 9.38
CA GLU A 122 4.89 2.41 10.24
C GLU A 122 5.20 1.06 10.88
N HIS A 123 4.17 0.33 11.32
CA HIS A 123 4.35 -0.97 11.96
C HIS A 123 4.86 -2.04 10.98
N VAL A 124 4.35 -2.05 9.75
CA VAL A 124 4.88 -2.92 8.68
C VAL A 124 6.36 -2.62 8.42
N LEU A 125 6.70 -1.35 8.16
CA LEU A 125 8.07 -0.94 7.86
C LEU A 125 9.04 -1.23 9.01
N HIS A 126 8.59 -1.10 10.25
CA HIS A 126 9.38 -1.44 11.43
C HIS A 126 9.56 -2.96 11.57
N SER A 127 8.51 -3.75 11.36
CA SER A 127 8.56 -5.21 11.46
C SER A 127 9.48 -5.86 10.43
N GLU A 128 9.56 -5.28 9.23
CA GLU A 128 10.42 -5.73 8.14
C GLU A 128 11.82 -5.09 8.19
N GLU A 129 12.13 -4.29 9.22
CA GLU A 129 13.42 -3.62 9.43
C GLU A 129 13.86 -2.68 8.29
N ILE A 130 12.90 -2.13 7.52
CA ILE A 130 13.16 -1.25 6.37
C ILE A 130 12.79 0.22 6.63
N LEU A 131 12.22 0.54 7.79
CA LEU A 131 11.77 1.90 8.14
C LEU A 131 12.86 2.96 7.91
N SER A 132 14.10 2.69 8.33
CA SER A 132 15.22 3.63 8.22
C SER A 132 15.70 3.89 6.79
N LEU A 133 15.26 3.08 5.81
CA LEU A 133 15.60 3.29 4.39
C LEU A 133 14.83 4.48 3.80
N PHE A 134 13.63 4.75 4.32
CA PHE A 134 12.73 5.77 3.81
C PHE A 134 12.99 7.13 4.43
N THR A 135 13.01 8.16 3.58
CA THR A 135 13.26 9.56 3.97
C THR A 135 11.96 10.29 4.33
N GLY A 136 10.82 9.76 3.91
CA GLY A 136 9.50 10.29 4.23
C GLY A 136 8.42 9.24 4.01
N ILE A 137 7.39 9.27 4.86
CA ILE A 137 6.24 8.38 4.83
C ILE A 137 5.00 9.24 4.73
N TYR A 138 4.31 9.10 3.61
CA TYR A 138 3.10 9.85 3.30
C TYR A 138 1.93 8.87 3.27
N THR A 139 0.94 9.12 4.12
CA THR A 139 -0.28 8.31 4.17
C THR A 139 -1.52 9.16 3.95
N ALA A 140 -2.51 8.60 3.25
CA ALA A 140 -3.81 9.23 3.04
C ALA A 140 -4.47 9.63 4.36
N SER A 141 -4.35 8.78 5.38
CA SER A 141 -4.89 9.00 6.73
C SER A 141 -4.26 10.21 7.43
N ARG A 142 -2.92 10.33 7.43
CA ARG A 142 -2.21 11.46 8.06
C ARG A 142 -2.55 12.79 7.41
N TYR A 143 -2.62 12.82 6.08
CA TYR A 143 -2.86 14.04 5.31
C TYR A 143 -4.31 14.29 4.95
N GLN A 144 -5.24 13.43 5.41
CA GLN A 144 -6.68 13.54 5.18
C GLN A 144 -7.04 13.75 3.71
N THR A 145 -6.37 13.04 2.81
CA THR A 145 -6.62 13.09 1.36
C THR A 145 -7.11 11.73 0.88
N THR A 146 -7.98 11.74 -0.11
CA THR A 146 -8.39 10.53 -0.84
C THR A 146 -7.63 10.37 -2.16
N SER A 147 -6.78 11.34 -2.51
CA SER A 147 -6.07 11.39 -3.79
C SER A 147 -4.61 11.00 -3.61
N LYS A 148 -4.23 9.84 -4.18
CA LYS A 148 -2.82 9.44 -4.29
C LYS A 148 -2.01 10.48 -5.08
N THR A 149 -2.60 11.12 -6.09
CA THR A 149 -1.96 12.21 -6.85
C THR A 149 -1.58 13.37 -5.94
N GLU A 150 -2.48 13.82 -5.07
CA GLU A 150 -2.19 14.91 -4.12
C GLU A 150 -1.14 14.50 -3.08
N LEU A 151 -1.19 13.24 -2.63
CA LEU A 151 -0.23 12.69 -1.68
C LEU A 151 1.18 12.66 -2.28
N VAL A 152 1.32 12.17 -3.51
CA VAL A 152 2.58 12.16 -4.26
C VAL A 152 3.05 13.60 -4.53
N LYS A 153 2.15 14.49 -4.95
CA LYS A 153 2.49 15.90 -5.15
C LYS A 153 3.11 16.52 -3.90
N ARG A 154 2.51 16.28 -2.74
CA ARG A 154 3.01 16.78 -1.45
C ARG A 154 4.40 16.22 -1.13
N CYS A 155 4.59 14.92 -1.34
CA CYS A 155 5.90 14.28 -1.19
C CYS A 155 6.97 14.96 -2.06
N LEU A 156 6.64 15.31 -3.30
CA LEU A 156 7.56 16.03 -4.19
C LEU A 156 7.86 17.45 -3.69
N ASP A 157 6.82 18.18 -3.29
CA ASP A 157 6.93 19.57 -2.84
C ASP A 157 7.78 19.69 -1.54
N ASP A 158 7.50 18.83 -0.54
CA ASP A 158 8.15 18.82 0.77
C ASP A 158 9.65 18.47 0.69
N HIS A 159 10.03 17.63 -0.28
CA HIS A 159 11.40 17.18 -0.48
C HIS A 159 12.10 17.88 -1.66
N HIS A 160 11.45 18.85 -2.30
CA HIS A 160 11.96 19.59 -3.47
C HIS A 160 12.43 18.67 -4.62
N ILE A 161 11.69 17.59 -4.85
CA ILE A 161 11.98 16.60 -5.87
C ILE A 161 11.49 17.11 -7.23
N GLN A 162 12.39 17.17 -8.21
CA GLN A 162 12.07 17.62 -9.57
C GLN A 162 11.88 16.47 -10.56
N SER A 163 12.44 15.30 -10.25
CA SER A 163 12.32 14.11 -11.07
C SER A 163 12.46 12.85 -10.21
N GLY A 164 11.78 11.79 -10.64
CA GLY A 164 11.71 10.56 -9.89
C GLY A 164 10.72 9.59 -10.50
N MET A 165 10.36 8.58 -9.70
CA MET A 165 9.50 7.49 -10.13
C MET A 165 8.42 7.23 -9.09
N MET A 166 7.24 6.83 -9.57
CA MET A 166 6.21 6.24 -8.74
C MET A 166 6.16 4.74 -9.05
N VAL A 167 6.34 3.93 -8.02
CA VAL A 167 6.33 2.46 -8.10
C VAL A 167 5.12 1.95 -7.32
N GLY A 168 4.23 1.23 -7.99
CA GLY A 168 3.00 0.74 -7.36
C GLY A 168 2.35 -0.39 -8.13
N ASP A 169 1.41 -1.09 -7.52
CA ASP A 169 0.66 -2.18 -8.17
C ASP A 169 -0.75 -1.75 -8.61
N ARG A 170 -1.18 -0.51 -8.34
CA ARG A 170 -2.55 -0.06 -8.63
C ARG A 170 -2.63 1.08 -9.63
N ARG A 171 -3.81 1.23 -10.25
CA ARG A 171 -4.07 2.35 -11.18
C ARG A 171 -3.86 3.70 -10.49
N SER A 172 -4.22 3.82 -9.21
CA SER A 172 -4.00 5.04 -8.44
C SER A 172 -2.53 5.46 -8.41
N ASP A 173 -1.61 4.50 -8.39
CA ASP A 173 -0.17 4.78 -8.36
C ASP A 173 0.31 5.22 -9.74
N ILE A 174 -0.15 4.52 -10.79
CA ILE A 174 0.17 4.89 -12.17
C ILE A 174 -0.35 6.30 -12.49
N VAL A 175 -1.60 6.60 -12.14
CA VAL A 175 -2.19 7.92 -12.31
C VAL A 175 -1.42 8.97 -11.50
N ALA A 176 -1.09 8.69 -10.23
CA ALA A 176 -0.35 9.61 -9.40
C ALA A 176 1.05 9.92 -9.95
N GLY A 177 1.75 8.91 -10.50
CA GLY A 177 3.02 9.11 -11.18
C GLY A 177 2.87 9.99 -12.41
N LYS A 178 1.92 9.67 -13.30
CA LYS A 178 1.68 10.41 -14.56
C LYS A 178 1.28 11.86 -14.33
N GLU A 179 0.33 12.11 -13.44
CA GLU A 179 -0.19 13.45 -13.15
C GLU A 179 0.85 14.34 -12.44
N ASN A 180 1.86 13.74 -11.80
CA ASN A 180 3.00 14.43 -11.22
C ASN A 180 4.26 14.39 -12.10
N TYR A 181 4.14 13.98 -13.37
CA TYR A 181 5.25 13.93 -14.33
C TYR A 181 6.43 13.05 -13.89
N LEU A 182 6.15 11.97 -13.14
CA LEU A 182 7.11 10.95 -12.75
C LEU A 182 7.07 9.77 -13.72
N LEU A 183 8.17 9.03 -13.80
CA LEU A 183 8.19 7.72 -14.45
C LEU A 183 7.29 6.78 -13.64
N SER A 184 6.29 6.15 -14.26
CA SER A 184 5.41 5.22 -13.55
C SER A 184 5.81 3.76 -13.80
N ILE A 185 6.03 3.02 -12.73
CA ILE A 185 6.43 1.61 -12.75
C ILE A 185 5.34 0.78 -12.10
N GLY A 186 4.70 -0.08 -12.89
CA GLY A 186 3.68 -1.01 -12.43
C GLY A 186 4.28 -2.32 -11.92
N CYS A 187 3.91 -2.76 -10.72
CA CYS A 187 4.31 -4.03 -10.15
C CYS A 187 3.27 -5.12 -10.49
N ARG A 188 3.72 -6.21 -11.12
CA ARG A 188 2.88 -7.36 -11.47
C ARG A 188 3.60 -8.67 -11.17
N TYR A 189 3.73 -8.99 -9.88
CA TYR A 189 4.56 -10.11 -9.47
C TYR A 189 4.02 -11.47 -9.94
N THR A 190 4.88 -12.23 -10.61
CA THR A 190 4.52 -13.58 -11.09
C THR A 190 4.49 -14.56 -9.91
N GLY A 191 3.40 -15.35 -9.81
CA GLY A 191 3.26 -16.35 -8.74
C GLY A 191 2.75 -15.79 -7.41
N PHE A 192 2.43 -14.50 -7.35
CA PHE A 192 1.77 -13.86 -6.23
C PHE A 192 0.36 -13.42 -6.61
N ARG A 193 -0.47 -13.09 -5.61
CA ARG A 193 -1.79 -12.51 -5.89
C ARG A 193 -1.60 -11.12 -6.49
N SER A 194 -2.22 -10.89 -7.65
CA SER A 194 -2.34 -9.56 -8.23
C SER A 194 -3.64 -8.94 -7.73
N PHE A 195 -3.54 -7.76 -7.12
CA PHE A 195 -4.71 -6.94 -6.76
C PHE A 195 -5.13 -6.02 -7.90
N SER A 196 -4.35 -5.98 -8.97
CA SER A 196 -4.63 -5.23 -10.18
C SER A 196 -5.35 -6.08 -11.23
N ALA A 197 -6.32 -5.48 -11.93
CA ALA A 197 -6.87 -6.06 -13.15
C ALA A 197 -5.82 -6.04 -14.28
N LEU A 198 -5.98 -6.89 -15.31
CA LEU A 198 -5.00 -7.01 -16.39
C LEU A 198 -4.72 -5.68 -17.11
N ASP A 199 -5.76 -4.88 -17.26
CA ASP A 199 -5.77 -3.55 -17.90
C ASP A 199 -5.34 -2.42 -16.96
N GLU A 200 -5.32 -2.66 -15.64
CA GLU A 200 -5.17 -1.61 -14.63
C GLU A 200 -3.83 -0.88 -14.69
N LEU A 201 -2.78 -1.57 -15.17
CA LEU A 201 -1.41 -1.06 -15.29
C LEU A 201 -0.99 -0.76 -16.73
N GLU A 202 -1.91 -0.77 -17.70
CA GLU A 202 -1.59 -0.54 -19.12
C GLU A 202 -0.92 0.79 -19.41
N GLN A 203 -1.14 1.80 -18.55
CA GLN A 203 -0.57 3.13 -18.70
C GLN A 203 0.78 3.32 -17.99
N ALA A 204 1.32 2.27 -17.36
CA ALA A 204 2.65 2.33 -16.77
C ALA A 204 3.73 2.49 -17.86
N ASP A 205 4.78 3.27 -17.58
CA ASP A 205 5.93 3.38 -18.49
C ASP A 205 6.72 2.06 -18.55
N HIS A 206 6.81 1.38 -17.41
CA HIS A 206 7.42 0.07 -17.28
C HIS A 206 6.57 -0.85 -16.40
N LEU A 207 6.63 -2.15 -16.69
CA LEU A 207 6.12 -3.19 -15.82
C LEU A 207 7.28 -4.04 -15.32
N ILE A 208 7.25 -4.36 -14.02
CA ILE A 208 8.17 -5.31 -13.40
C ILE A 208 7.40 -6.52 -12.87
N TYR A 209 7.98 -7.70 -13.04
CA TYR A 209 7.40 -8.99 -12.63
C TYR A 209 8.09 -9.58 -11.41
N GLU A 210 9.23 -9.02 -11.04
CA GLU A 210 9.96 -9.27 -9.80
C GLU A 210 10.55 -7.93 -9.32
N PHE A 211 10.54 -7.67 -8.01
CA PHE A 211 11.00 -6.37 -7.51
C PHE A 211 12.44 -6.00 -7.90
N PRO A 212 13.42 -6.95 -7.95
CA PRO A 212 14.78 -6.64 -8.38
C PRO A 212 14.90 -6.11 -9.82
N GLU A 213 13.91 -6.36 -10.70
CA GLU A 213 13.91 -5.81 -12.06
C GLU A 213 13.87 -4.28 -12.07
N LEU A 214 13.46 -3.65 -10.97
CA LEU A 214 13.51 -2.20 -10.79
C LEU A 214 14.92 -1.66 -11.04
N LEU A 215 15.97 -2.36 -10.62
CA LEU A 215 17.36 -1.95 -10.85
C LEU A 215 17.68 -1.86 -12.34
N HIS A 216 17.16 -2.78 -13.15
CA HIS A 216 17.38 -2.76 -14.61
C HIS A 216 16.62 -1.63 -15.30
N VAL A 217 15.47 -1.21 -14.76
CA VAL A 217 14.72 -0.05 -15.26
C VAL A 217 15.53 1.24 -15.02
N LEU A 218 16.21 1.34 -13.88
CA LEU A 218 17.05 2.48 -13.53
C LEU A 218 18.33 2.59 -14.37
N GLU A 219 18.91 1.47 -14.80
CA GLU A 219 20.11 1.47 -15.66
C GLU A 219 19.83 1.97 -17.09
N ARG A 220 18.55 2.00 -17.50
CA ARG A 220 18.12 2.33 -18.87
C ARG A 220 17.56 3.74 -19.02
N ASN A 221 17.37 4.47 -17.93
CA ASN A 221 16.76 5.80 -17.86
C ASN A 221 17.72 6.81 -17.22
#